data_AF-A0A7X3I4H5-F1
#
_entry.id   AF-A0A7X3I4H5-F1
#
_cell.length_a   1.000
_cell.length_b   1.000
_cell.length_c   1.000
_cell.angle_alpha   90.00
_cell.angle_beta   90.00
_cell.angle_gamma   90.00
#
_symmetry.space_group_name_H-M   'P 1'
#
loop_
_entity.id
_entity.type
_entity.pdbx_description
1 polymer ?
#
loop_
_entity_poly.entity_id
_entity_poly.type
_entity_poly.pdbx_seq_one_letter_code
_entity_poly.pdbx_strand_id
1 'polypeptide(L)' 'MGRPYIRQLDEMTAFRPSSAILDLQVAPFRRSQSFEVEARRSGAWRETLGVIAAARSAVGTDDLR' A
#
# COMPACT_ATOMS: atom_id res chain seq x y z
N MET A 1 16.41 0.87 11.25
CA MET A 1 15.75 2.04 10.62
C MET A 1 14.60 1.58 9.70
N GLY A 2 13.54 0.95 10.23
CA GLY A 2 12.42 0.42 9.41
C GLY A 2 11.02 0.92 9.81
N ARG A 3 10.92 1.64 10.93
CA ARG A 3 9.65 2.07 11.52
C ARG A 3 8.84 3.14 10.74
N PRO A 4 9.43 4.07 9.95
CA PRO A 4 8.62 5.09 9.28
C PRO A 4 7.76 4.52 8.13
N TYR A 5 8.27 3.53 7.39
CA TYR A 5 7.52 2.90 6.29
C TYR A 5 6.31 2.10 6.77
N ILE A 6 6.43 1.44 7.92
CA ILE A 6 5.33 0.66 8.50
C ILE A 6 4.20 1.59 8.94
N ARG A 7 4.51 2.70 9.64
CA ARG A 7 3.49 3.69 10.03
C ARG A 7 2.75 4.25 8.81
N GLN A 8 3.49 4.61 7.75
CA GLN A 8 2.88 5.17 6.55
C GLN A 8 2.02 4.14 5.80
N LEU A 9 2.40 2.86 5.83
CA LEU A 9 1.59 1.76 5.29
C LEU A 9 0.29 1.55 6.08
N ASP A 10 0.35 1.65 7.41
CA ASP A 10 -0.84 1.57 8.28
C ASP A 10 -1.80 2.73 7.99
N GLU A 11 -1.30 3.95 7.82
CA GLU A 11 -2.11 5.13 7.47
C GLU A 11 -2.79 4.97 6.10
N MET A 12 -2.09 4.39 5.12
CA MET A 12 -2.64 4.14 3.79
C MET A 12 -3.70 3.04 3.77
N THR A 13 -3.54 2.00 4.58
CA THR A 13 -4.47 0.86 4.64
C THR A 13 -5.66 1.12 5.56
N ALA A 14 -5.54 2.02 6.54
CA ALA A 14 -6.66 2.51 7.34
C ALA A 14 -7.66 3.35 6.53
N PHE A 15 -7.24 3.93 5.41
CA PHE A 15 -8.12 4.65 4.51
C PHE A 15 -8.95 3.67 3.68
N ARG A 16 -10.11 3.27 4.22
CA ARG A 16 -11.08 2.39 3.53
C ARG A 16 -12.10 3.26 2.78
N PRO A 17 -12.07 3.34 1.44
CA PRO A 17 -13.09 4.07 0.71
C PRO A 17 -14.44 3.36 0.89
N SER A 18 -15.47 4.10 1.29
CA SER A 18 -16.85 3.63 1.19
C SER A 18 -17.16 3.30 -0.27
N SER A 19 -17.78 2.14 -0.55
CA SER A 19 -17.87 1.50 -1.88
C SER A 19 -18.63 2.29 -2.97
N ALA A 20 -19.03 3.54 -2.68
CA ALA A 20 -19.77 4.40 -3.59
C ALA A 20 -18.89 5.07 -4.66
N ILE A 21 -17.57 4.95 -4.63
CA ILE A 21 -16.68 5.68 -5.55
C ILE A 21 -15.53 4.77 -6.01
N LEU A 22 -15.74 4.01 -7.09
CA LEU A 22 -14.70 3.21 -7.75
C LEU A 22 -13.46 4.06 -8.12
N ASP A 23 -13.66 5.32 -8.49
CA ASP A 23 -12.55 6.26 -8.79
C ASP A 23 -11.67 6.55 -7.56
N LEU A 24 -12.21 6.42 -6.34
CA LEU A 24 -11.45 6.55 -5.10
C LEU A 24 -10.66 5.28 -4.75
N GLN A 25 -10.85 4.14 -5.43
CA GLN A 25 -10.02 2.93 -5.22
C GLN A 25 -8.78 2.93 -6.11
N VAL A 26 -8.86 3.56 -7.29
CA VAL A 26 -7.74 3.69 -8.23
C VAL A 26 -6.60 4.54 -7.64
N ALA A 27 -6.93 5.59 -6.89
CA ALA A 27 -5.92 6.48 -6.30
C ALA A 27 -5.09 5.81 -5.16
N PRO A 28 -5.69 5.13 -4.17
CA PRO A 28 -4.98 4.32 -3.17
C PRO A 28 -4.16 3.19 -3.78
N PHE A 29 -4.69 2.51 -4.81
CA PHE A 29 -3.96 1.44 -5.50
C PHE A 29 -2.72 1.97 -6.23
N ARG A 30 -2.85 3.05 -7.01
CA ARG A 30 -1.71 3.71 -7.67
C ARG A 30 -0.69 4.24 -6.67
N ARG A 31 -1.15 4.84 -5.56
CA ARG A 31 -0.27 5.30 -4.48
C ARG A 31 0.52 4.15 -3.85
N SER A 32 -0.12 2.99 -3.65
CA SER A 32 0.55 1.79 -3.11
C SER A 32 1.61 1.24 -4.06
N GLN A 33 1.40 1.30 -5.38
CA GLN A 33 2.42 0.93 -6.36
C GLN A 33 3.62 1.89 -6.36
N SER A 34 3.38 3.20 -6.33
CA SER A 34 4.44 4.20 -6.26
C SER A 34 5.29 4.05 -4.98
N PHE A 35 4.63 3.78 -3.85
CA PHE A 35 5.30 3.55 -2.56
C PHE A 35 6.23 2.33 -2.57
N GLU A 36 5.83 1.22 -3.19
CA GLU A 36 6.68 0.03 -3.33
C GLU A 36 7.92 0.33 -4.21
N VAL A 37 7.75 1.10 -5.29
CA VAL A 37 8.86 1.52 -6.16
C VAL A 37 9.84 2.44 -5.42
N GLU A 38 9.34 3.39 -4.64
CA GLU A 38 10.16 4.28 -3.82
C GLU A 38 10.92 3.51 -2.74
N ALA A 39 10.24 2.63 -2.00
CA ALA A 39 10.87 1.79 -0.98
C ALA A 39 12.01 0.93 -1.57
N ARG A 40 11.82 0.37 -2.77
CA ARG A 40 12.88 -0.35 -3.48
C ARG A 40 14.06 0.56 -3.84
N ARG A 41 13.78 1.75 -4.39
CA ARG A 41 14.82 2.72 -4.78
C ARG A 41 15.62 3.24 -3.59
N SER A 42 14.99 3.36 -2.42
CA SER A 42 15.64 3.76 -1.17
C SER A 42 16.43 2.64 -0.49
N GLY A 43 16.47 1.43 -1.06
CA GLY A 43 17.18 0.30 -0.48
C GLY A 43 16.49 -0.28 0.76
N ALA A 44 15.15 -0.23 0.82
CA ALA A 44 14.41 -0.84 1.90
C ALA A 44 14.75 -2.33 2.04
N TRP A 45 14.71 -2.80 3.29
CA TRP A 45 15.06 -4.17 3.63
C TRP A 45 14.10 -5.15 2.96
N ARG A 46 14.60 -6.34 2.61
CA ARG A 46 13.80 -7.36 1.92
C ARG A 46 12.52 -7.72 2.69
N GLU A 47 12.58 -7.74 4.02
CA GLU A 47 11.41 -7.94 4.88
C GLU A 47 10.38 -6.81 4.74
N THR A 48 10.83 -5.55 4.78
CA THR A 48 9.97 -4.36 4.56
C THR A 48 9.32 -4.39 3.18
N LEU A 49 10.07 -4.77 2.14
CA LEU A 49 9.53 -4.93 0.79
C LEU A 49 8.48 -6.06 0.71
N GLY A 50 8.67 -7.14 1.48
CA GLY A 50 7.70 -8.24 1.59
C GLY A 50 6.38 -7.79 2.23
N VAL A 51 6.45 -7.00 3.31
CA VAL A 51 5.26 -6.45 3.98
C VAL A 51 4.50 -5.49 3.06
N ILE A 52 5.20 -4.61 2.33
CA ILE A 52 4.59 -3.68 1.38
C ILE A 52 3.89 -4.43 0.24
N ALA A 53 4.53 -5.47 -0.31
CA ALA A 53 3.95 -6.27 -1.38
C ALA A 53 2.69 -7.04 -0.92
N ALA A 54 2.69 -7.57 0.31
CA ALA A 54 1.54 -8.26 0.90
C ALA A 54 0.36 -7.31 1.10
N ALA A 55 0.60 -6.12 1.65
CA ALA A 55 -0.44 -5.10 1.86
C ALA A 55 -1.07 -4.63 0.54
N ARG A 56 -0.26 -4.44 -0.52
CA ARG A 56 -0.77 -4.09 -1.86
C ARG A 56 -1.69 -5.18 -2.43
N SER A 57 -1.31 -6.44 -2.29
CA SER A 57 -2.13 -7.57 -2.76
C SER A 57 -3.46 -7.67 -2.01
N ALA A 58 -3.46 -7.38 -0.70
CA ALA A 58 -4.68 -7.37 0.10
C ALA A 58 -5.65 -6.26 -0.34
N VAL A 59 -5.15 -5.06 -0.65
CA VAL A 59 -5.97 -3.95 -1.18
C VAL A 59 -6.61 -4.33 -2.53
N GLY A 60 -5.88 -5.01 -3.42
CA GLY A 60 -6.42 -5.45 -4.71
C GLY A 60 -7.48 -6.56 -4.63
N THR A 61 -7.54 -7.31 -3.51
CA THR A 61 -8.54 -8.36 -3.30
C THR A 61 -9.83 -7.90 -2.62
N ASP A 62 -9.82 -6.77 -1.90
CA ASP A 62 -11.05 -6.20 -1.31
C ASP A 62 -11.97 -5.59 -2.39
N ASP A 63 -11.41 -5.19 -3.56
CA ASP A 63 -12.17 -4.67 -4.72
C ASP A 63 -12.88 -5.78 -5.54
N LEU A 64 -12.54 -7.06 -5.34
CA LEU A 64 -13.03 -8.21 -6.12
C LEU A 64 -14.12 -9.03 -5.40
N ARG A 65 -14.60 -8.58 -4.23
CA ARG A 65 -15.57 -9.29 -3.37
C ARG A 65 -16.87 -8.53 -3.23
#